data_AF-A0A4R0FJN9-F1
#
_entry.id   AF-A0A4R0FJN9-F1
#
_cell.length_a   1.000
_cell.length_b   1.000
_cell.length_c   1.000
_cell.angle_alpha   90.00
_cell.angle_beta   90.00
_cell.angle_gamma   90.00
#
_symmetry.space_group_name_H-M   'P 1'
#
loop_
_entity.id
_entity.type
_entity.pdbx_description
1 polymer ?
#
loop_
_entity_poly.entity_id
_entity_poly.type
_entity_poly.pdbx_seq_one_letter_code
_entity_poly.pdbx_strand_id
1 'polypeptide(L)'
;MKANKFMKEHGLQYTRNLVRDYPNHTHVTNDGRMFINENTCVSHIKVQLNELVKMDDLKRLVESRELVESYGGLDLAKKELQRQSILRWINPETERLRGAIADVESCLETDKKLEGL
;
A
#
# COMPACT_ATOMS: atom_id res chain seq x y z
N MET A 1 11.74 -0.44 6.02
CA MET A 1 10.63 -1.42 6.20
C MET A 1 9.82 -1.45 4.89
N LYS A 2 9.12 -2.54 4.52
CA LYS A 2 8.22 -2.49 3.34
C LYS A 2 6.89 -1.81 3.70
N ALA A 3 6.28 -1.10 2.75
CA ALA A 3 5.03 -0.35 2.96
C ALA A 3 3.85 -1.23 3.41
N ASN A 4 3.73 -2.44 2.87
CA ASN A 4 2.70 -3.40 3.30
C ASN A 4 2.87 -3.83 4.77
N LYS A 5 4.11 -4.06 5.21
CA LYS A 5 4.43 -4.33 6.62
C LYS A 5 4.13 -3.13 7.51
N PHE A 6 4.46 -1.92 7.07
CA PHE A 6 4.14 -0.68 7.79
C PHE A 6 2.63 -0.51 7.99
N MET A 7 1.85 -0.61 6.90
CA MET A 7 0.40 -0.45 6.98
C MET A 7 -0.27 -1.53 7.85
N LYS A 8 0.30 -2.74 7.89
CA LYS A 8 -0.11 -3.78 8.83
C LYS A 8 0.16 -3.39 10.27
N GLU A 9 1.38 -2.97 10.60
CA GLU A 9 1.78 -2.66 11.98
C GLU A 9 1.02 -1.45 12.56
N HIS A 10 0.78 -0.42 11.75
CA HIS A 10 0.17 0.83 12.21
C HIS A 10 -1.33 0.93 11.90
N GLY A 11 -1.84 0.12 10.98
CA GLY A 11 -3.24 0.10 10.57
C GLY A 11 -3.60 1.11 9.48
N LEU A 12 -4.75 0.87 8.84
CA LEU A 12 -5.27 1.67 7.73
C LEU A 12 -5.51 3.13 8.14
N GLN A 13 -6.18 3.37 9.27
CA GLN A 13 -6.56 4.73 9.67
C GLN A 13 -5.35 5.62 9.94
N TYR A 14 -4.33 5.08 10.59
CA TYR A 14 -3.08 5.80 10.82
C TYR A 14 -2.37 6.11 9.51
N THR A 15 -2.23 5.10 8.65
CA THR A 15 -1.58 5.25 7.33
C THR A 15 -2.31 6.27 6.45
N ARG A 16 -3.64 6.25 6.45
CA ARG A 16 -4.49 7.24 5.78
C ARG A 16 -4.22 8.66 6.28
N ASN A 17 -4.20 8.86 7.60
CA ASN A 17 -3.91 10.17 8.18
C ASN A 17 -2.51 10.65 7.80
N LEU A 18 -1.50 9.75 7.86
CA LEU A 18 -0.13 10.07 7.48
C LEU A 18 -0.03 10.55 6.01
N VAL A 19 -0.64 9.83 5.08
CA VAL A 19 -0.64 10.21 3.65
C VAL A 19 -1.36 11.54 3.42
N ARG A 20 -2.48 11.77 4.13
CA ARG A 20 -3.26 13.01 4.02
C ARG A 20 -2.51 14.22 4.57
N ASP A 21 -1.88 14.07 5.73
CA ASP A 21 -1.27 15.19 6.46
C ASP A 21 0.11 15.55 5.85
N TYR A 22 0.74 14.63 5.13
CA TYR A 22 2.11 14.78 4.60
C TYR A 22 2.26 14.40 3.10
N PRO A 23 1.45 14.94 2.17
CA PRO A 23 1.30 14.43 0.80
C PRO A 23 2.53 14.64 -0.12
N ASN A 24 3.43 15.56 0.21
CA ASN A 24 4.56 15.94 -0.63
C ASN A 24 5.91 15.35 -0.18
N HIS A 25 5.90 14.39 0.75
CA HIS A 25 7.10 13.73 1.22
C HIS A 25 7.39 12.48 0.42
N THR A 26 8.66 12.23 0.11
CA THR A 26 9.04 11.08 -0.72
C THR A 26 9.22 9.81 0.13
N HIS A 27 9.70 9.95 1.36
CA HIS A 27 9.99 8.82 2.26
C HIS A 27 9.60 9.15 3.71
N VAL A 28 9.31 8.12 4.50
CA VAL A 28 9.12 8.18 5.97
C VAL A 28 9.95 7.12 6.68
N THR A 29 10.36 7.34 7.93
CA THR A 29 10.90 6.26 8.77
C THR A 29 9.84 5.21 9.11
N ASN A 30 10.29 4.02 9.50
CA ASN A 30 9.43 2.91 9.91
C ASN A 30 8.50 3.22 11.10
N ASP A 31 8.86 4.18 11.95
CA ASP A 31 8.05 4.70 13.05
C ASP A 31 7.16 5.89 12.64
N GLY A 32 7.23 6.32 11.38
CA GLY A 32 6.45 7.42 10.82
C GLY A 32 6.91 8.83 11.24
N ARG A 33 8.10 8.99 11.82
CA ARG A 33 8.53 10.27 12.44
C ARG A 33 9.44 11.16 11.59
N MET A 34 10.20 10.63 10.63
CA MET A 34 11.15 11.42 9.84
C MET A 34 10.84 11.31 8.35
N PHE A 35 10.64 12.46 7.71
CA PHE A 35 10.28 12.56 6.30
C PHE A 35 11.47 13.05 5.48
N ILE A 36 11.71 12.45 4.31
CA ILE A 36 12.83 12.82 3.45
C ILE A 36 12.33 13.17 2.06
N ASN A 37 12.65 14.39 1.61
CA ASN A 37 12.50 14.80 0.22
C ASN A 37 13.75 14.37 -0.56
N GLU A 38 13.57 13.59 -1.61
CA GLU A 38 14.66 13.06 -2.44
C GLU A 38 15.55 14.15 -3.05
N ASN A 39 15.00 15.34 -3.33
CA ASN A 39 15.73 16.48 -3.89
C ASN A 39 16.63 17.19 -2.87
N THR A 40 16.51 16.83 -1.59
CA THR A 40 17.35 17.33 -0.48
C THR A 40 18.19 16.22 0.16
N CYS A 41 18.11 15.00 -0.38
CA CYS A 41 18.69 13.81 0.23
C CYS A 41 20.16 13.64 -0.19
N VAL A 42 21.06 13.79 0.78
CA VAL A 42 22.51 13.59 0.61
C VAL A 42 22.86 12.11 0.53
N SER A 43 23.88 11.77 -0.25
CA SER A 43 24.26 10.40 -0.64
C SER A 43 24.43 9.39 0.49
N HIS A 44 24.73 9.83 1.71
CA HIS A 44 24.88 8.97 2.90
C HIS A 44 23.55 8.44 3.46
N ILE A 45 22.42 9.09 3.18
CA ILE A 45 21.08 8.62 3.58
C ILE A 45 20.65 7.41 2.74
N LYS A 46 21.25 7.19 1.56
CA LYS A 46 20.98 6.01 0.72
C LYS A 46 21.25 4.68 1.45
N VAL A 47 22.18 4.68 2.42
CA VAL A 47 22.50 3.49 3.22
C VAL A 47 21.38 3.15 4.22
N GLN A 48 20.56 4.14 4.60
CA GLN A 48 19.41 3.99 5.50
C GLN A 48 18.08 3.73 4.75
N LEU A 49 18.09 3.68 3.41
CA LEU A 49 16.87 3.44 2.61
C LEU A 49 16.11 2.16 2.99
N ASN A 50 16.81 1.16 3.53
CA ASN A 50 16.17 -0.07 4.00
C ASN A 50 15.27 0.15 5.23
N GLU A 51 15.50 1.20 6.01
CA GLU A 51 14.67 1.58 7.16
C GLU A 51 13.49 2.46 6.75
N LEU A 52 13.63 3.18 5.64
CA LEU A 52 12.60 4.06 5.11
C LEU A 52 11.45 3.28 4.44
N VAL A 53 10.29 3.93 4.39
CA VAL A 53 9.07 3.51 3.70
C VAL A 53 8.72 4.60 2.68
N LYS A 54 8.44 4.22 1.43
CA LYS A 54 8.08 5.19 0.39
C LYS A 54 6.65 5.68 0.60
N MET A 55 6.44 6.98 0.51
CA MET A 55 5.11 7.57 0.69
C MET A 55 4.16 7.17 -0.44
N ASP A 56 4.64 7.12 -1.68
CA ASP A 56 3.83 6.70 -2.83
C ASP A 56 3.31 5.27 -2.69
N ASP A 57 4.13 4.37 -2.13
CA ASP A 57 3.67 3.01 -1.85
C ASP A 57 2.59 3.00 -0.76
N LEU A 58 2.72 3.81 0.30
CA LEU A 58 1.67 3.92 1.32
C LEU A 58 0.37 4.50 0.75
N LYS A 59 0.48 5.55 -0.07
CA LYS A 59 -0.67 6.16 -0.75
C LYS A 59 -1.39 5.13 -1.62
N ARG A 60 -0.66 4.40 -2.45
CA ARG A 60 -1.21 3.32 -3.28
C ARG A 60 -1.93 2.27 -2.44
N LEU A 61 -1.33 1.83 -1.33
CA LEU A 61 -1.93 0.83 -0.45
C LEU A 61 -3.22 1.32 0.23
N VAL A 62 -3.28 2.58 0.65
CA VAL A 62 -4.51 3.20 1.18
C VAL A 62 -5.59 3.22 0.12
N GLU A 63 -5.28 3.72 -1.08
CA GLU A 63 -6.22 3.78 -2.21
C GLU A 63 -6.72 2.38 -2.62
N SER A 64 -5.82 1.39 -2.66
CA SER A 64 -6.15 -0.02 -2.93
C SER A 64 -7.11 -0.57 -1.88
N ARG A 65 -6.89 -0.26 -0.60
CA ARG A 65 -7.76 -0.74 0.49
C ARG A 65 -9.15 -0.12 0.42
N GLU A 66 -9.22 1.20 0.18
CA GLU A 66 -10.48 1.92 0.03
C GLU A 66 -11.26 1.45 -1.20
N LEU A 67 -10.58 1.16 -2.31
CA LEU A 67 -11.22 0.59 -3.49
C LEU A 67 -11.82 -0.78 -3.18
N VAL A 68 -11.08 -1.68 -2.53
CA VAL A 68 -11.60 -3.00 -2.12
C VAL A 68 -12.77 -2.87 -1.14
N GLU A 69 -12.70 -1.94 -0.19
CA GLU A 69 -13.80 -1.65 0.75
C GLU A 69 -15.05 -1.12 0.03
N SER A 70 -14.89 -0.33 -1.04
CA SER A 70 -16.03 0.16 -1.85
C SER A 70 -16.81 -0.96 -2.55
N TYR A 71 -16.17 -2.11 -2.82
CA TYR A 71 -16.83 -3.32 -3.32
C TYR A 71 -17.45 -4.18 -2.19
N GLY A 72 -17.36 -3.76 -0.93
CA GLY A 72 -17.83 -4.50 0.24
C GLY A 72 -16.81 -5.51 0.79
N GLY A 73 -15.52 -5.32 0.46
CA GLY A 73 -14.42 -6.13 0.98
C GLY A 73 -13.81 -7.10 -0.03
N LEU A 74 -12.75 -7.80 0.40
CA LEU A 74 -11.86 -8.58 -0.48
C LEU A 74 -12.60 -9.67 -1.26
N ASP A 75 -13.51 -10.41 -0.62
CA ASP A 75 -14.23 -11.50 -1.27
C ASP A 75 -15.18 -11.00 -2.37
N LEU A 76 -15.86 -9.88 -2.13
CA LEU A 76 -16.75 -9.27 -3.11
C LEU A 76 -15.97 -8.62 -4.25
N ALA A 77 -14.85 -7.96 -3.95
CA ALA A 77 -13.93 -7.43 -4.96
C ALA A 77 -13.42 -8.54 -5.90
N LYS A 78 -13.04 -9.70 -5.37
CA LYS A 78 -12.61 -10.86 -6.18
C LYS A 78 -13.72 -11.42 -7.07
N LYS A 79 -14.95 -11.54 -6.55
CA LYS A 79 -16.12 -11.97 -7.34
C LYS A 79 -16.41 -11.00 -8.48
N GLU A 80 -16.31 -9.71 -8.22
CA GLU A 80 -16.51 -8.68 -9.24
C GLU A 80 -15.40 -8.72 -10.30
N LEU A 81 -14.14 -8.88 -9.90
CA LEU A 81 -13.03 -9.07 -10.85
C LEU A 81 -13.26 -10.29 -11.76
N GLN A 82 -13.73 -11.41 -11.21
CA GLN A 82 -14.08 -12.60 -12.01
C GLN A 82 -15.21 -12.30 -13.00
N ARG A 83 -16.26 -11.59 -12.56
CA ARG A 83 -17.38 -11.19 -13.42
C ARG A 83 -16.92 -10.31 -14.58
N GLN A 84 -16.04 -9.34 -14.32
CA GLN A 84 -15.51 -8.43 -15.32
C GLN A 84 -14.53 -9.12 -16.28
N SER A 85 -13.73 -10.09 -15.79
CA SER A 85 -12.73 -10.80 -16.60
C SER A 85 -13.35 -11.72 -17.67
N ILE A 86 -14.63 -12.04 -17.58
CA ILE A 86 -15.37 -12.78 -18.62
C ILE A 86 -15.59 -11.92 -19.88
N LEU A 87 -15.60 -10.60 -19.73
CA LEU A 87 -15.73 -9.67 -20.83
C LEU A 87 -14.35 -9.54 -21.52
N ARG A 88 -14.27 -9.90 -22.81
CA ARG A 88 -13.02 -9.97 -23.61
C ARG A 88 -12.23 -8.66 -23.78
N TRP A 89 -12.65 -7.56 -23.18
CA TRP A 89 -12.07 -6.24 -23.36
C TRP A 89 -11.20 -5.86 -22.16
N ILE A 90 -10.01 -5.32 -22.43
CA ILE A 90 -9.14 -4.76 -21.39
C ILE A 90 -9.80 -3.48 -20.87
N ASN A 91 -10.42 -3.57 -19.70
CA ASN A 91 -10.99 -2.42 -19.00
C ASN A 91 -9.95 -1.94 -17.96
N PRO A 92 -9.50 -0.66 -18.02
CA PRO A 92 -8.59 -0.09 -17.03
C PRO A 92 -9.06 -0.25 -15.58
N GLU A 93 -10.37 -0.20 -15.32
CA GLU A 93 -10.93 -0.40 -13.98
C GLU A 93 -10.75 -1.83 -13.48
N THR A 94 -10.80 -2.82 -14.38
CA THR A 94 -10.57 -4.23 -14.06
C THR A 94 -9.10 -4.45 -13.65
N GLU A 95 -8.15 -3.83 -14.35
CA GLU A 95 -6.73 -3.90 -13.98
C GLU A 95 -6.44 -3.12 -12.69
N ARG A 96 -7.09 -1.97 -12.47
CA ARG A 96 -7.01 -1.24 -11.21
C ARG A 96 -7.51 -2.07 -10.03
N LEU A 97 -8.66 -2.74 -10.18
CA LEU A 97 -9.22 -3.64 -9.18
C LEU A 97 -8.30 -4.85 -8.93
N ARG A 98 -7.73 -5.44 -9.98
CA ARG A 98 -6.74 -6.53 -9.87
C ARG A 98 -5.53 -6.10 -9.03
N GLY A 99 -4.98 -4.93 -9.32
CA GLY A 99 -3.86 -4.36 -8.56
C GLY A 99 -4.22 -4.13 -7.09
N ALA A 100 -5.40 -3.56 -6.82
CA ALA A 100 -5.87 -3.31 -5.47
C ALA A 100 -6.08 -4.59 -4.64
N ILE A 101 -6.60 -5.64 -5.26
CA ILE A 101 -6.71 -6.97 -4.63
C ILE A 101 -5.33 -7.52 -4.27
N ALA A 102 -4.37 -7.47 -5.19
CA ALA A 102 -3.01 -7.95 -4.96
C ALA A 102 -2.29 -7.18 -3.84
N ASP A 103 -2.47 -5.86 -3.78
CA ASP A 103 -1.94 -5.02 -2.70
C ASP A 103 -2.52 -5.42 -1.33
N VAL A 104 -3.85 -5.64 -1.27
CA VAL A 104 -4.52 -6.08 -0.05
C VAL A 104 -4.07 -7.47 0.38
N GLU A 105 -3.97 -8.43 -0.55
CA GLU A 105 -3.47 -9.78 -0.26
C GLU A 105 -2.03 -9.74 0.24
N SER A 106 -1.17 -8.91 -0.36
CA SER A 106 0.21 -8.76 0.09
C SER A 106 0.31 -8.28 1.54
N CYS A 107 -0.61 -7.43 1.98
CA CYS A 107 -0.68 -7.00 3.38
C CYS A 107 -1.08 -8.16 4.31
N LEU A 108 -2.00 -9.03 3.88
CA LEU A 108 -2.43 -10.21 4.63
C LEU A 108 -1.40 -11.34 4.63
N GLU A 109 -0.65 -11.54 3.54
CA GLU A 109 0.40 -12.57 3.48
C GLU A 109 1.55 -12.30 4.46
N THR A 110 1.77 -11.03 4.83
CA THR A 110 2.68 -10.71 5.94
C THR A 110 2.20 -11.21 7.30
N ASP A 111 0.94 -11.66 7.45
CA ASP A 111 0.42 -12.37 8.64
C ASP A 111 1.04 -13.75 8.76
N LYS A 112 0.93 -14.58 7.71
CA LYS A 112 1.36 -15.98 7.73
C LYS A 112 2.86 -16.17 7.92
N LYS A 113 3.68 -15.22 7.45
CA LYS A 113 5.15 -15.28 7.62
C LYS A 113 5.63 -14.90 9.02
N LEU A 114 4.83 -14.17 9.80
CA LEU A 114 5.18 -13.77 11.16
C LEU A 114 4.69 -14.76 12.21
N GLU A 115 3.64 -15.52 11.92
CA GLU A 115 3.14 -16.59 12.80
C GLU A 115 3.92 -17.91 12.69
N GLY A 116 4.80 -18.04 11.69
CA GLY A 116 5.65 -19.22 11.47
C GLY A 116 7.09 -19.09 11.97
N LEU A 117 7.38 -18.11 12.82
CA LEU A 117 8.66 -17.87 13.52
C LEU A 117 8.45 -17.94 15.03
#